data_AF-A0A970EFU9-F1
#
_entry.id   AF-A0A970EFU9-F1
#
_cell.length_a   1.000
_cell.length_b   1.000
_cell.length_c   1.000
_cell.angle_alpha   90.00
_cell.angle_beta   90.00
_cell.angle_gamma   90.00
#
_symmetry.space_group_name_H-M   'P 1'
#
loop_
_entity.id
_entity.type
_entity.pdbx_description
1 polymer ?
#
loop_
_entity_poly.entity_id
_entity_poly.type
_entity_poly.pdbx_seq_one_letter_code
_entity_poly.pdbx_strand_id
1 'polypeptide(L)' 'SHFFLDIVESEIFYVAIFDGFNGTIFNPEYVLNKENQLSSFIPKSQNYEKVIHIAQTPGMEIYSDIVSQRLLCR' A
#
# COMPACT_ATOMS: atom_id res chain seq x y z
N SER A 1 1.30 19.12 6.86
CA SER A 1 0.31 19.54 5.85
C SER A 1 0.80 19.31 4.43
N HIS A 2 1.98 19.82 4.06
CA HIS A 2 2.56 19.64 2.70
C HIS A 2 2.62 18.18 2.22
N PHE A 3 3.12 17.26 3.05
CA PHE A 3 3.24 15.85 2.67
C PHE A 3 1.95 15.21 2.14
N PHE A 4 0.79 15.50 2.76
CA PHE A 4 -0.49 14.95 2.29
C PHE A 4 -0.98 15.65 1.01
N LEU A 5 -0.62 16.92 0.81
CA LEU A 5 -0.91 17.64 -0.42
C LEU A 5 -0.14 17.00 -1.59
N ASP A 6 1.15 16.75 -1.39
CA ASP A 6 2.03 16.17 -2.40
C ASP A 6 1.56 14.76 -2.83
N ILE A 7 1.06 13.96 -1.89
CA ILE A 7 0.46 12.64 -2.16
C ILE A 7 -0.78 12.75 -3.06
N VAL A 8 -1.68 13.69 -2.73
CA VAL A 8 -2.92 13.91 -3.50
C VAL A 8 -2.59 14.43 -4.90
N GLU A 9 -1.65 15.36 -5.02
CA GLU A 9 -1.18 15.90 -6.30
C GLU A 9 -0.48 14.84 -7.17
N SER A 10 0.16 13.86 -6.54
CA SER A 10 0.85 12.75 -7.23
C SER A 10 -0.06 11.57 -7.56
N GLU A 11 -1.38 11.71 -7.37
CA GLU A 11 -2.38 10.64 -7.56
C GLU A 11 -2.08 9.36 -6.74
N ILE A 12 -1.42 9.52 -5.58
CA ILE A 12 -1.09 8.40 -4.70
C ILE A 12 -2.26 8.14 -3.75
N PHE A 13 -2.79 6.92 -3.78
CA PHE A 13 -3.80 6.48 -2.83
C PHE A 13 -3.15 5.94 -1.56
N TYR A 14 -3.28 6.66 -0.44
CA TYR A 14 -2.70 6.28 0.85
C TYR A 14 -3.71 5.57 1.75
N VAL A 15 -3.30 4.43 2.34
CA VAL A 15 -4.10 3.66 3.29
C VAL A 15 -3.27 3.36 4.54
N ALA A 16 -3.84 3.63 5.72
CA ALA A 16 -3.32 3.12 6.98
C ALA A 16 -4.07 1.83 7.35
N ILE A 17 -3.33 0.74 7.56
CA ILE A 17 -3.90 -0.55 7.95
C ILE A 17 -3.72 -0.74 9.45
N PHE A 18 -4.79 -1.15 10.14
CA PHE A 18 -4.80 -1.43 11.58
C PHE A 18 -5.33 -2.83 11.82
N ASP A 19 -4.52 -3.71 12.40
CA ASP A 19 -4.83 -5.12 12.66
C ASP A 19 -5.36 -5.38 14.08
N GLY A 20 -5.35 -4.39 14.96
CA GLY A 20 -5.73 -4.53 16.38
C GLY A 20 -7.23 -4.58 16.69
N PHE A 21 -8.11 -4.57 15.70
CA PHE A 21 -9.57 -4.59 15.91
C PHE A 21 -10.16 -6.01 15.88
N ASN A 22 -11.18 -6.25 16.70
CA ASN A 22 -11.82 -7.56 16.77
C ASN A 22 -12.50 -7.92 15.45
N GLY A 23 -12.23 -9.12 14.94
CA GLY A 23 -12.74 -9.61 13.65
C GLY A 23 -11.90 -9.18 12.43
N THR A 24 -10.83 -8.43 12.60
CA THR A 24 -9.89 -8.11 11.51
C THR A 24 -9.05 -9.34 11.15
N ILE A 25 -9.05 -9.71 9.88
CA ILE A 25 -8.14 -10.71 9.32
C ILE A 25 -7.04 -9.96 8.57
N PHE A 26 -5.82 -10.01 9.08
CA PHE A 26 -4.66 -9.35 8.48
C PHE A 26 -3.80 -10.36 7.73
N ASN A 27 -3.80 -10.28 6.39
CA ASN A 27 -3.07 -11.17 5.48
C ASN A 27 -2.06 -10.39 4.63
N PRO A 28 -0.96 -9.85 5.22
CA PRO A 28 0.03 -9.05 4.50
C PRO A 28 0.72 -9.83 3.38
N GLU A 29 0.75 -11.16 3.51
CA GLU A 29 1.27 -12.13 2.55
C GLU A 29 0.66 -12.01 1.15
N TYR A 30 -0.52 -11.41 0.99
CA TYR A 30 -1.11 -11.13 -0.32
C TYR A 30 -0.24 -10.19 -1.17
N VAL A 31 0.47 -9.27 -0.50
CA VAL A 31 1.41 -8.32 -1.12
C VAL A 31 2.85 -8.82 -0.92
N LEU A 32 3.24 -9.21 0.29
CA LEU A 32 4.64 -9.52 0.62
C LEU A 32 5.22 -10.74 -0.11
N ASN A 33 4.39 -11.68 -0.58
CA ASN A 33 4.84 -12.81 -1.40
C ASN A 33 5.11 -12.44 -2.86
N LYS A 34 4.74 -11.24 -3.30
CA LYS A 34 5.07 -10.76 -4.64
C LYS A 34 6.54 -10.35 -4.69
N GLU A 35 7.09 -10.29 -5.90
CA GLU A 35 8.46 -9.83 -6.10
C GLU A 35 8.61 -8.38 -5.61
N ASN A 36 9.60 -8.13 -4.73
CA ASN A 36 9.94 -6.78 -4.31
C ASN A 36 10.75 -6.09 -5.40
N GLN A 37 10.13 -5.13 -6.08
CA GLN A 37 10.71 -4.36 -7.18
C GLN A 37 11.45 -3.11 -6.71
N LEU A 38 11.68 -2.92 -5.40
CA LEU A 38 12.33 -1.72 -4.87
C LEU A 38 13.67 -1.43 -5.57
N SER A 39 14.53 -2.45 -5.69
CA SER A 39 15.84 -2.33 -6.32
C SER A 39 15.78 -2.02 -7.83
N SER A 40 14.68 -2.34 -8.53
CA SER A 40 14.53 -1.99 -9.95
C SER A 40 14.12 -0.53 -10.15
N PHE A 41 13.38 0.06 -9.20
CA PHE A 41 13.01 1.48 -9.26
C PHE A 41 14.12 2.38 -8.71
N ILE A 42 14.78 1.96 -7.62
CA ILE A 42 15.79 2.75 -6.92
C ILE A 42 17.05 1.90 -6.79
N PRO A 43 18.04 2.05 -7.69
CA PRO A 43 19.30 1.31 -7.58
C PRO A 43 20.00 1.58 -6.24
N LYS A 44 20.67 0.57 -5.68
CA LYS A 44 21.39 0.63 -4.37
C LYS A 44 20.48 0.84 -3.15
N SER A 45 19.19 0.54 -3.26
CA SER A 45 18.22 0.61 -2.16
C SER A 45 18.07 -0.70 -1.37
N GLN A 46 18.94 -1.71 -1.60
CA GLN A 46 18.85 -3.03 -0.96
C GLN A 46 18.73 -2.97 0.58
N ASN A 47 19.37 -1.99 1.21
CA ASN A 47 19.31 -1.80 2.66
C ASN A 47 17.89 -1.52 3.18
N TYR A 48 16.97 -1.08 2.31
CA TYR A 48 15.60 -0.73 2.66
C TYR A 48 14.58 -1.80 2.28
N GLU A 49 14.96 -2.88 1.61
CA GLU A 49 14.03 -3.92 1.13
C GLU A 49 13.26 -4.64 2.25
N LYS A 50 13.77 -4.60 3.48
CA LYS A 50 13.09 -5.16 4.66
C LYS A 50 11.99 -4.26 5.22
N VAL A 51 11.95 -3.00 4.82
CA VAL A 51 11.02 -1.98 5.35
C VAL A 51 10.12 -1.45 4.25
N ILE A 52 10.64 -1.31 3.03
CA ILE A 52 9.92 -0.84 1.85
C ILE A 52 9.76 -2.02 0.88
N HIS A 53 8.51 -2.30 0.54
CA HIS A 53 8.16 -3.33 -0.43
C HIS A 53 7.38 -2.68 -1.57
N ILE A 54 7.89 -2.79 -2.79
CA ILE A 54 7.18 -2.33 -4.00
C ILE A 54 6.77 -3.58 -4.77
N ALA A 55 5.47 -3.81 -4.89
CA ALA A 55 4.94 -4.95 -5.63
C ALA A 55 4.00 -4.49 -6.74
N GLN A 56 4.06 -5.16 -7.89
CA GLN A 56 3.01 -5.05 -8.89
C GLN A 56 1.79 -5.86 -8.46
N THR A 57 0.62 -5.25 -8.55
CA THR A 57 -0.66 -5.85 -8.20
C THR A 57 -1.63 -5.77 -9.39
N PRO A 58 -1.36 -6.48 -10.51
CA PRO A 58 -2.19 -6.39 -11.70
C PRO A 58 -3.61 -6.89 -11.39
N GLY A 59 -4.60 -6.11 -11.85
CA GLY A 59 -6.02 -6.39 -11.60
C GLY A 59 -6.50 -6.04 -10.19
N MET A 60 -5.62 -5.52 -9.32
CA MET A 60 -6.04 -4.99 -8.03
C MET A 60 -6.72 -3.65 -8.20
N GLU A 61 -7.91 -3.50 -7.62
CA GLU A 61 -8.66 -2.24 -7.64
C GLU A 61 -8.98 -1.82 -6.21
N ILE A 62 -8.68 -0.56 -5.89
CA ILE A 62 -9.00 0.05 -4.60
C ILE A 62 -10.16 1.01 -4.80
N TYR A 63 -11.24 0.79 -4.05
CA TYR A 63 -12.43 1.63 -4.05
C TYR A 63 -12.67 2.21 -2.66
N SER A 64 -12.78 3.54 -2.58
CA SER A 64 -13.02 4.27 -1.35
C SER A 64 -14.36 4.99 -1.40
N ASP A 65 -15.27 4.60 -0.52
CA ASP A 65 -16.52 5.29 -0.28
C ASP A 65 -16.41 6.14 0.99
N ILE A 66 -16.27 7.44 0.78
CA ILE A 66 -16.14 8.45 1.84
C ILE A 66 -17.45 8.57 2.63
N VAL A 67 -18.60 8.32 2.00
CA VAL A 67 -19.92 8.47 2.64
C VAL A 67 -20.15 7.31 3.61
N SER A 68 -19.90 6.07 3.17
CA SER A 68 -20.05 4.90 4.06
C SER A 68 -18.81 4.60 4.90
N GLN A 69 -17.72 5.34 4.71
CA GLN A 69 -16.41 5.13 5.34
C GLN A 69 -15.89 3.71 5.12
N ARG A 70 -16.04 3.19 3.89
CA ARG A 70 -15.62 1.84 3.50
C ARG A 70 -14.54 1.91 2.43
N LEU A 71 -13.53 1.06 2.61
CA LEU A 71 -12.51 0.78 1.61
C LEU A 71 -12.67 -0.67 1.17
N LEU A 72 -12.71 -0.91 -0.14
CA LEU A 72 -12.72 -2.23 -0.73
C LEU A 72 -11.47 -2.38 -1.60
N CYS A 73 -10.89 -3.57 -1.57
CA CYS A 73 -9.78 -3.97 -2.42
C CYS A 73 -10.18 -5.29 -3.08
N ARG A 74 -10.19 -5.33 -4.41
CA ARG A 74 -10.51 -6.52 -5.21
C ARG A 74 -9.25 -7.07 -5.86
#